data_AF-A0A8J7F441-F1
#
_entry.id   AF-A0A8J7F441-F1
#
_cell.length_a   1.000
_cell.length_b   1.000
_cell.length_c   1.000
_cell.angle_alpha   90.00
_cell.angle_beta   90.00
_cell.angle_gamma   90.00
#
_symmetry.space_group_name_H-M   'P 1'
#
loop_
_entity.id
_entity.type
_entity.pdbx_description
1 polymer ?
#
loop_
_entity_poly.entity_id
_entity_poly.type
_entity_poly.pdbx_seq_one_letter_code
_entity_poly.pdbx_strand_id
1 'polypeptide(L)'
;MNNSNPKELLRVRCFDQLLGIISILLLITPNIAFAQPATTALTLRVVVNSNQDGAIQADDALTLREAIAIVNGNLSLEELSPVEKSLVSSTSNQSRIEFNLPPEQTKITLERVLPALTTPGLIVDGTSQPGYEANKSATAEIEIPIPIVEITSAANKEVFRGLTVAADNITIEGLSIYGFSSEHRDTASLPPGDIVILGMEKGGQRDGEMGRWG
;
A
#
# COMPACT_ATOMS: atom_id res chain seq x y z
N MET A 1 -84.96 -15.03 -0.52
CA MET A 1 -84.40 -14.81 0.83
C MET A 1 -84.88 -15.91 1.76
N ASN A 2 -84.05 -16.90 2.04
CA ASN A 2 -83.90 -17.44 3.39
C ASN A 2 -82.61 -18.24 3.50
N ASN A 3 -81.90 -17.96 4.58
CA ASN A 3 -80.49 -18.18 4.83
C ASN A 3 -80.35 -19.30 5.88
N SER A 4 -79.40 -20.23 5.74
CA SER A 4 -78.83 -21.03 6.84
C SER A 4 -77.58 -21.80 6.37
N ASN A 5 -76.43 -21.29 6.80
CA ASN A 5 -75.09 -21.92 6.99
C ASN A 5 -75.20 -23.09 8.02
N PRO A 6 -74.18 -23.90 8.42
CA PRO A 6 -72.78 -24.00 7.97
C PRO A 6 -72.13 -25.43 8.04
N LYS A 7 -70.81 -25.49 7.76
CA LYS A 7 -69.76 -26.42 8.26
C LYS A 7 -69.66 -27.86 7.73
N GLU A 8 -68.47 -28.10 7.15
CA GLU A 8 -67.53 -29.20 7.45
C GLU A 8 -68.06 -30.64 7.42
N LEU A 9 -67.49 -31.48 6.54
CA LEU A 9 -66.82 -32.72 6.95
C LEU A 9 -66.06 -33.35 5.77
N LEU A 10 -64.75 -33.19 5.83
CA LEU A 10 -63.66 -34.03 5.33
C LEU A 10 -64.06 -35.33 4.58
N ARG A 11 -63.57 -35.46 3.34
CA ARG A 11 -63.20 -36.79 2.81
C ARG A 11 -61.90 -36.75 2.03
N VAL A 12 -61.01 -37.58 2.54
CA VAL A 12 -59.64 -37.85 2.15
C VAL A 12 -59.58 -38.58 0.80
N ARG A 13 -58.43 -38.43 0.13
CA ARG A 13 -57.81 -39.28 -0.90
C ARG A 13 -58.09 -38.88 -2.34
N CYS A 14 -57.04 -38.42 -3.02
CA CYS A 14 -56.28 -39.22 -3.99
C CYS A 14 -55.50 -38.22 -4.86
N PHE A 15 -54.29 -37.86 -4.46
CA PHE A 15 -53.40 -37.01 -5.26
C PHE A 15 -52.26 -37.88 -5.76
N ASP A 16 -52.61 -38.75 -6.71
CA ASP A 16 -51.65 -39.54 -7.47
C ASP A 16 -51.41 -38.84 -8.82
N GLN A 17 -50.11 -38.63 -9.08
CA GLN A 17 -49.50 -38.63 -10.41
C GLN A 17 -49.90 -37.52 -11.39
N LEU A 18 -49.05 -36.48 -11.48
CA LEU A 18 -48.57 -36.00 -12.77
C LEU A 18 -47.21 -35.30 -12.61
N LEU A 19 -46.15 -36.12 -12.53
CA LEU A 19 -44.76 -35.71 -12.68
C LEU A 19 -44.38 -35.92 -14.14
N GLY A 20 -43.98 -34.86 -14.86
CA GLY A 20 -43.30 -35.04 -16.14
C GLY A 20 -43.38 -33.84 -17.08
N ILE A 21 -42.19 -33.33 -17.44
CA ILE A 21 -41.91 -32.47 -18.61
C ILE A 21 -42.07 -30.95 -18.37
N ILE A 22 -41.33 -30.40 -17.40
CA ILE A 22 -40.83 -29.00 -17.46
C ILE A 22 -39.37 -29.01 -17.03
N SER A 23 -38.49 -29.46 -17.91
CA SER A 23 -37.04 -29.32 -17.75
C SER A 23 -36.47 -29.28 -19.15
N ILE A 24 -35.49 -28.41 -19.39
CA ILE A 24 -34.88 -28.06 -20.68
C ILE A 24 -35.60 -26.89 -21.37
N LEU A 25 -35.38 -25.65 -20.86
CA LEU A 25 -35.09 -24.46 -21.69
C LEU A 25 -34.86 -23.21 -20.81
N LEU A 26 -33.74 -23.10 -20.07
CA LEU A 26 -33.40 -21.83 -19.38
C LEU A 26 -31.95 -21.77 -18.85
N LEU A 27 -30.92 -21.97 -19.68
CA LEU A 27 -29.53 -21.68 -19.28
C LEU A 27 -28.70 -21.14 -20.45
N ILE A 28 -29.04 -19.94 -20.92
CA ILE A 28 -28.08 -19.08 -21.64
C ILE A 28 -28.18 -17.69 -21.02
N THR A 29 -27.62 -17.54 -19.82
CA THR A 29 -27.36 -16.22 -19.27
C THR A 29 -26.11 -15.65 -19.96
N PRO A 30 -26.19 -14.50 -20.64
CA PRO A 30 -24.99 -13.86 -21.13
C PRO A 30 -24.13 -13.49 -19.91
N ASN A 31 -22.87 -13.92 -19.91
CA ASN A 31 -21.87 -13.41 -19.00
C ASN A 31 -21.62 -11.94 -19.37
N ILE A 32 -22.31 -11.02 -18.71
CA ILE A 32 -21.98 -9.61 -18.74
C ILE A 32 -20.68 -9.46 -17.96
N ALA A 33 -19.56 -9.45 -18.68
CA ALA A 33 -18.29 -9.02 -18.13
C ALA A 33 -18.40 -7.52 -17.87
N PHE A 34 -18.59 -7.13 -16.62
CA PHE A 34 -18.36 -5.75 -16.21
C PHE A 34 -16.85 -5.51 -16.32
N ALA A 35 -16.45 -4.75 -17.35
CA ALA A 35 -15.12 -4.15 -17.35
C ALA A 35 -15.03 -3.28 -16.08
N GLN A 36 -14.14 -3.63 -15.15
CA GLN A 36 -13.86 -2.76 -14.02
C GLN A 36 -13.39 -1.41 -14.59
N PRO A 37 -13.98 -0.28 -14.18
CA PRO A 37 -13.40 1.01 -14.53
C PRO A 37 -11.97 0.99 -14.01
N ALA A 38 -11.00 1.34 -14.88
CA ALA A 38 -9.65 1.58 -14.43
C ALA A 38 -9.73 2.72 -13.41
N THR A 39 -9.66 2.39 -12.12
CA THR A 39 -9.48 3.37 -11.06
C THR A 39 -8.13 3.99 -11.33
N THR A 40 -8.12 5.18 -11.95
CA THR A 40 -6.93 6.00 -12.02
C THR A 40 -6.44 6.19 -10.60
N ALA A 41 -5.34 5.54 -10.24
CA ALA A 41 -4.76 5.67 -8.92
C ALA A 41 -4.49 7.16 -8.69
N LEU A 42 -5.07 7.72 -7.62
CA LEU A 42 -4.82 9.11 -7.26
C LEU A 42 -3.33 9.27 -6.96
N THR A 43 -2.66 10.12 -7.74
CA THR A 43 -1.27 10.47 -7.52
C THR A 43 -1.20 11.59 -6.49
N LEU A 44 -0.50 11.34 -5.38
CA LEU A 44 -0.49 12.22 -4.21
C LEU A 44 0.90 12.78 -3.94
N ARG A 45 0.97 14.05 -3.56
CA ARG A 45 2.13 14.66 -2.90
C ARG A 45 1.82 14.72 -1.40
N VAL A 46 2.68 14.11 -0.59
CA VAL A 46 2.54 14.05 0.87
C VAL A 46 3.80 14.61 1.52
N VAL A 47 3.65 15.57 2.43
CA VAL A 47 4.78 16.21 3.13
C VAL A 47 4.86 15.70 4.57
N VAL A 48 5.94 15.00 4.90
CA VAL A 48 6.26 14.55 6.26
C VAL A 48 6.80 15.74 7.05
N ASN A 49 6.14 16.10 8.15
CA ASN A 49 6.55 17.19 9.03
C ASN A 49 6.99 16.71 10.44
N SER A 50 6.99 15.41 10.69
CA SER A 50 7.29 14.82 11.99
C SER A 50 8.31 13.70 11.89
N ASN A 51 9.25 13.67 12.85
CA ASN A 51 10.27 12.65 12.95
C ASN A 51 9.90 11.47 13.87
N GLN A 52 8.65 11.45 14.35
CA GLN A 52 8.12 10.39 15.20
C GLN A 52 7.73 9.16 14.36
N ASP A 53 7.66 7.99 14.99
CA ASP A 53 7.22 6.71 14.38
C ASP A 53 6.04 6.09 15.16
N GLY A 54 5.06 6.94 15.49
CA GLY A 54 3.92 6.57 16.33
C GLY A 54 2.93 5.59 15.70
N ALA A 55 1.78 5.43 16.38
CA ALA A 55 0.61 4.84 15.77
C ALA A 55 0.11 5.74 14.63
N ILE A 56 -0.55 5.15 13.62
CA ILE A 56 -1.26 5.95 12.62
C ILE A 56 -2.48 6.54 13.33
N GLN A 57 -2.50 7.85 13.52
CA GLN A 57 -3.54 8.54 14.26
C GLN A 57 -3.65 9.98 13.78
N ALA A 58 -4.89 10.44 13.57
CA ALA A 58 -5.14 11.83 13.23
C ALA A 58 -4.65 12.77 14.35
N ASP A 59 -3.62 13.56 14.07
CA ASP A 59 -3.05 14.55 14.97
C ASP A 59 -2.44 15.73 14.19
N ASP A 60 -1.57 16.55 14.80
CA ASP A 60 -0.98 17.73 14.15
C ASP A 60 0.34 17.42 13.39
N ALA A 61 0.71 16.15 13.27
CA ALA A 61 2.03 15.68 12.87
C ALA A 61 1.96 14.49 11.89
N LEU A 62 2.17 14.75 10.60
CA LEU A 62 2.24 13.71 9.58
C LEU A 62 3.62 13.04 9.59
N THR A 63 3.66 11.78 10.04
CA THR A 63 4.86 10.94 10.12
C THR A 63 5.17 10.22 8.79
N LEU A 64 6.40 9.70 8.64
CA LEU A 64 6.76 8.87 7.48
C LEU A 64 5.86 7.63 7.34
N ARG A 65 5.45 7.03 8.47
CA ARG A 65 4.56 5.87 8.49
C ARG A 65 3.18 6.20 7.91
N GLU A 66 2.63 7.35 8.29
CA GLU A 66 1.36 7.84 7.75
C GLU A 66 1.50 8.20 6.28
N ALA A 67 2.58 8.87 5.88
CA ALA A 67 2.83 9.19 4.49
C ALA A 67 2.83 7.94 3.59
N ILE A 68 3.50 6.87 4.02
CA ILE A 68 3.50 5.58 3.33
C ILE A 68 2.08 5.00 3.29
N ALA A 69 1.35 5.01 4.40
CA ALA A 69 -0.02 4.50 4.45
C ALA A 69 -0.97 5.27 3.52
N ILE A 70 -0.83 6.59 3.42
CA ILE A 70 -1.61 7.46 2.52
C ILE A 70 -1.31 7.11 1.07
N VAL A 71 -0.04 7.09 0.65
CA VAL A 71 0.31 6.84 -0.76
C VAL A 71 0.01 5.41 -1.20
N ASN A 72 0.02 4.45 -0.27
CA ASN A 72 -0.40 3.07 -0.53
C ASN A 72 -1.93 2.88 -0.56
N GLY A 73 -2.70 3.89 -0.15
CA GLY A 73 -4.17 3.80 -0.05
C GLY A 73 -4.66 3.00 1.17
N ASN A 74 -3.83 2.83 2.20
CA ASN A 74 -4.19 2.17 3.46
C ASN A 74 -4.72 3.15 4.53
N LEU A 75 -4.50 4.45 4.37
CA LEU A 75 -5.03 5.52 5.22
C LEU A 75 -5.81 6.50 4.34
N SER A 76 -7.10 6.67 4.61
CA SER A 76 -7.97 7.53 3.81
C SER A 76 -7.75 9.00 4.16
N LEU A 77 -7.89 9.89 3.17
CA LEU A 77 -7.71 11.33 3.41
C LEU A 77 -8.76 11.88 4.39
N GLU A 78 -9.93 11.28 4.49
CA GLU A 78 -10.99 11.67 5.42
C GLU A 78 -10.59 11.43 6.87
N GLU A 79 -9.77 10.41 7.13
CA GLU A 79 -9.28 10.01 8.45
C GLU A 79 -8.21 10.96 8.99
N LEU A 80 -7.61 11.79 8.12
CA LEU A 80 -6.59 12.77 8.51
C LEU A 80 -7.19 13.98 9.24
N SER A 81 -6.40 14.55 10.15
CA SER A 81 -6.70 15.83 10.79
C SER A 81 -6.70 16.97 9.76
N PRO A 82 -7.28 18.15 10.09
CA PRO A 82 -7.17 19.32 9.22
C PRO A 82 -5.73 19.75 8.93
N VAL A 83 -4.81 19.57 9.89
CA VAL A 83 -3.40 19.93 9.73
C VAL A 83 -2.73 18.98 8.74
N GLU A 84 -2.90 17.67 8.92
CA GLU A 84 -2.36 16.65 8.02
C GLU A 84 -2.93 16.77 6.61
N LYS A 85 -4.23 17.04 6.47
CA LYS A 85 -4.86 17.31 5.16
C LYS A 85 -4.18 18.44 4.40
N SER A 86 -3.70 19.47 5.09
CA SER A 86 -2.98 20.58 4.45
C SER A 86 -1.60 20.19 3.91
N LEU A 87 -1.04 19.07 4.38
CA LEU A 87 0.24 18.50 3.96
C LEU A 87 0.08 17.50 2.80
N VAL A 88 -1.15 17.21 2.39
CA VAL A 88 -1.47 16.29 1.29
C VAL A 88 -2.14 17.05 0.16
N SER A 89 -1.64 16.85 -1.06
CA SER A 89 -2.26 17.41 -2.26
C SER A 89 -2.23 16.43 -3.42
N SER A 90 -3.20 16.54 -4.33
CA SER A 90 -3.15 15.80 -5.59
C SER A 90 -2.05 16.35 -6.50
N THR A 91 -1.35 15.46 -7.18
CA THR A 91 -0.37 15.79 -8.23
C THR A 91 -0.76 15.09 -9.53
N SER A 92 -0.27 15.54 -10.69
CA SER A 92 -0.61 14.97 -12.00
C SER A 92 0.40 13.93 -12.51
N ASN A 93 1.54 13.78 -11.82
CA ASN A 93 2.67 13.01 -12.32
C ASN A 93 2.79 11.68 -11.58
N GLN A 94 3.65 11.63 -10.57
CA GLN A 94 3.92 10.45 -9.75
C GLN A 94 3.63 10.80 -8.30
N SER A 95 3.14 9.82 -7.54
CA SER A 95 3.06 9.99 -6.09
C SER A 95 4.44 10.28 -5.51
N ARG A 96 4.52 11.22 -4.58
CA ARG A 96 5.76 11.66 -3.95
C ARG A 96 5.57 11.85 -2.46
N ILE A 97 6.52 11.34 -1.68
CA ILE A 97 6.71 11.67 -0.27
C ILE A 97 7.86 12.66 -0.19
N GLU A 98 7.59 13.83 0.36
CA GLU A 98 8.55 14.92 0.62
C GLU A 98 8.72 15.13 2.13
N PHE A 99 9.75 15.87 2.52
CA PHE A 99 10.08 16.13 3.92
C PHE A 99 10.15 17.63 4.17
N ASN A 100 9.55 18.04 5.28
CA ASN A 100 9.64 19.37 5.87
C ASN A 100 9.72 19.20 7.39
N LEU A 101 10.70 18.42 7.84
CA LEU A 101 10.97 18.19 9.25
C LEU A 101 11.50 19.46 9.92
N PRO A 102 11.21 19.69 11.21
CA PRO A 102 11.77 20.81 11.93
C PRO A 102 13.31 20.80 11.87
N PRO A 103 13.96 21.97 11.84
CA PRO A 103 15.41 22.05 11.97
C PRO A 103 15.89 21.27 13.20
N GLU A 104 17.02 20.58 13.07
CA GLU A 104 17.61 19.73 14.12
C GLU A 104 16.79 18.48 14.50
N GLN A 105 15.61 18.28 13.90
CA GLN A 105 14.78 17.09 14.09
C GLN A 105 14.65 16.28 12.78
N THR A 106 15.74 16.18 12.02
CA THR A 106 15.74 15.51 10.71
C THR A 106 16.06 14.01 10.80
N LYS A 107 16.20 13.48 12.02
CA LYS A 107 16.40 12.07 12.31
C LYS A 107 15.10 11.40 12.72
N ILE A 108 14.63 10.50 11.86
CA ILE A 108 13.47 9.64 12.08
C ILE A 108 13.95 8.34 12.72
N THR A 109 13.56 8.11 13.97
CA THR A 109 13.88 6.89 14.71
C THR A 109 12.71 5.93 14.70
N LEU A 110 12.84 4.83 13.97
CA LEU A 110 11.78 3.84 13.82
C LEU A 110 11.64 2.98 15.08
N GLU A 111 10.43 2.89 15.62
CA GLU A 111 10.10 2.01 16.74
C GLU A 111 9.71 0.61 16.27
N ARG A 112 9.26 0.50 15.01
CA ARG A 112 8.83 -0.76 14.37
C ARG A 112 9.02 -0.68 12.86
N VAL A 113 8.93 -1.82 12.19
CA VAL A 113 9.08 -1.90 10.72
C VAL A 113 8.04 -1.01 10.03
N LEU A 114 8.48 -0.19 9.06
CA LEU A 114 7.60 0.63 8.23
C LEU A 114 6.74 -0.24 7.31
N PRO A 115 5.53 0.21 6.91
CA PRO A 115 4.79 -0.46 5.85
C PRO A 115 5.63 -0.49 4.56
N ALA A 116 5.45 -1.53 3.74
CA ALA A 116 6.15 -1.62 2.48
C ALA A 116 5.70 -0.52 1.51
N LEU A 117 6.59 -0.06 0.65
CA LEU A 117 6.29 0.87 -0.44
C LEU A 117 5.67 0.07 -1.59
N THR A 118 4.36 0.17 -1.75
CA THR A 118 3.60 -0.66 -2.72
C THR A 118 3.02 0.13 -3.88
N THR A 119 3.25 1.45 -3.92
CA THR A 119 2.75 2.33 -4.98
C THR A 119 3.75 2.39 -6.13
N PRO A 120 3.41 1.88 -7.33
CA PRO A 120 4.33 1.93 -8.47
C PRO A 120 4.69 3.36 -8.84
N GLY A 121 5.95 3.59 -9.20
CA GLY A 121 6.42 4.93 -9.57
C GLY A 121 6.56 5.91 -8.41
N LEU A 122 6.39 5.48 -7.15
CA LEU A 122 6.52 6.34 -5.96
C LEU A 122 7.93 6.94 -5.86
N ILE A 123 8.00 8.22 -5.52
CA ILE A 123 9.26 8.91 -5.22
C ILE A 123 9.29 9.25 -3.73
N VAL A 124 10.33 8.82 -3.02
CA VAL A 124 10.62 9.22 -1.65
C VAL A 124 11.82 10.17 -1.69
N ASP A 125 11.55 11.45 -1.49
CA ASP A 125 12.47 12.54 -1.83
C ASP A 125 12.97 13.27 -0.57
N GLY A 126 14.10 12.82 -0.03
CA GLY A 126 14.80 13.49 1.07
C GLY A 126 15.48 14.81 0.68
N THR A 127 15.64 15.10 -0.62
CA THR A 127 16.24 16.36 -1.09
C THR A 127 15.29 17.55 -0.93
N SER A 128 14.00 17.28 -0.77
CA SER A 128 12.97 18.28 -0.48
C SER A 128 13.09 18.92 0.92
N GLN A 129 13.85 18.30 1.84
CA GLN A 129 14.04 18.81 3.20
C GLN A 129 14.70 20.20 3.19
N PRO A 130 14.10 21.22 3.84
CA PRO A 130 14.74 22.52 3.98
C PRO A 130 16.14 22.44 4.58
N GLY A 131 17.07 23.16 3.93
CA GLY A 131 18.49 23.15 4.28
C GLY A 131 19.33 22.14 3.51
N TYR A 132 18.73 21.29 2.65
CA TYR A 132 19.48 20.40 1.77
C TYR A 132 20.28 21.20 0.73
N GLU A 133 21.58 20.91 0.64
CA GLU A 133 22.53 21.61 -0.22
C GLU A 133 23.11 20.63 -1.24
N ALA A 134 22.52 20.59 -2.45
CA ALA A 134 22.95 19.67 -3.51
C ALA A 134 24.42 19.84 -3.93
N ASN A 135 24.99 21.04 -3.76
CA ASN A 135 26.37 21.33 -4.13
C ASN A 135 27.36 21.15 -2.97
N LYS A 136 26.87 20.83 -1.77
CA LYS A 136 27.73 20.63 -0.59
C LYS A 136 28.12 19.18 -0.50
N SER A 137 29.42 18.91 -0.66
CA SER A 137 29.93 17.55 -0.61
C SER A 137 30.66 17.17 0.67
N ALA A 138 30.60 15.89 1.02
CA ALA A 138 31.43 15.28 2.05
C ALA A 138 32.93 15.28 1.73
N THR A 139 33.31 15.35 0.44
CA THR A 139 34.70 15.32 -0.03
C THR A 139 34.96 16.45 -1.03
N ALA A 140 36.21 16.90 -1.17
CA ALA A 140 36.55 17.99 -2.09
C ALA A 140 36.72 17.51 -3.54
N GLU A 141 36.97 16.21 -3.72
CA GLU A 141 37.35 15.60 -4.99
C GLU A 141 36.16 15.05 -5.80
N ILE A 142 35.07 14.65 -5.11
CA ILE A 142 33.87 14.10 -5.72
C ILE A 142 32.67 14.79 -5.09
N GLU A 143 31.80 15.39 -5.91
CA GLU A 143 30.55 16.02 -5.48
C GLU A 143 29.51 14.97 -5.08
N ILE A 144 29.64 14.44 -3.87
CA ILE A 144 28.64 13.58 -3.22
C ILE A 144 27.86 14.43 -2.21
N PRO A 145 26.60 14.79 -2.48
CA PRO A 145 25.77 15.56 -1.56
C PRO A 145 25.58 14.84 -0.23
N ILE A 146 25.45 15.60 0.87
CA ILE A 146 25.22 15.04 2.21
C ILE A 146 23.71 15.01 2.49
N PRO A 147 23.08 13.83 2.64
CA PRO A 147 21.69 13.73 3.06
C PRO A 147 21.46 14.36 4.44
N ILE A 148 20.34 15.04 4.61
CA ILE A 148 19.97 15.67 5.91
C ILE A 148 18.92 14.85 6.65
N VAL A 149 18.05 14.15 5.91
CA VAL A 149 17.06 13.26 6.50
C VAL A 149 17.69 11.91 6.78
N GLU A 150 17.65 11.50 8.05
CA GLU A 150 18.16 10.22 8.52
C GLU A 150 17.01 9.31 8.93
N ILE A 151 17.07 8.04 8.53
CA ILE A 151 16.15 6.98 8.97
C ILE A 151 16.99 5.90 9.64
N THR A 152 16.72 5.64 10.93
CA THR A 152 17.44 4.64 11.72
C THR A 152 16.50 3.94 12.69
N SER A 153 16.88 2.77 13.19
CA SER A 153 16.18 2.14 14.31
C SER A 153 16.26 2.99 15.58
N ALA A 154 15.19 3.05 16.36
CA ALA A 154 15.19 3.63 17.70
C ALA A 154 16.11 2.85 18.65
N ALA A 155 16.69 3.55 19.62
CA ALA A 155 17.53 2.92 20.64
C ALA A 155 16.73 1.84 21.40
N ASN A 156 17.36 0.66 21.59
CA ASN A 156 16.75 -0.49 22.27
C ASN A 156 15.48 -1.05 21.59
N LYS A 157 15.25 -0.75 20.31
CA LYS A 157 14.21 -1.36 19.49
C LYS A 157 14.85 -2.17 18.39
N GLU A 158 14.48 -3.45 18.30
CA GLU A 158 14.90 -4.30 17.19
C GLU A 158 14.00 -4.04 15.98
N VAL A 159 14.45 -3.13 15.11
CA VAL A 159 13.83 -2.90 13.80
C VAL A 159 14.75 -3.50 12.75
N PHE A 160 14.32 -4.61 12.17
CA PHE A 160 15.14 -5.40 11.26
C PHE A 160 15.16 -4.86 9.83
N ARG A 161 14.26 -3.91 9.49
CA ARG A 161 14.19 -3.31 8.15
C ARG A 161 13.89 -1.82 8.20
N GLY A 162 14.63 -1.05 7.40
CA GLY A 162 14.36 0.37 7.17
C GLY A 162 13.20 0.54 6.19
N LEU A 163 13.49 0.45 4.89
CA LEU A 163 12.49 0.50 3.83
C LEU A 163 12.32 -0.87 3.15
N THR A 164 11.08 -1.23 2.83
CA THR A 164 10.76 -2.41 2.00
C THR A 164 10.13 -1.94 0.70
N VAL A 165 10.82 -2.13 -0.42
CA VAL A 165 10.36 -1.77 -1.77
C VAL A 165 9.61 -2.97 -2.36
N ALA A 166 8.32 -2.78 -2.62
CA ALA A 166 7.41 -3.83 -3.06
C ALA A 166 6.53 -3.36 -4.24
N ALA A 167 7.07 -2.51 -5.11
CA ALA A 167 6.47 -2.15 -6.38
C ALA A 167 7.54 -1.69 -7.37
N ASP A 168 7.16 -1.61 -8.64
CA ASP A 168 8.04 -1.21 -9.73
C ASP A 168 8.31 0.30 -9.72
N ASN A 169 9.50 0.68 -10.21
CA ASN A 169 9.89 2.07 -10.48
C ASN A 169 9.82 3.00 -9.26
N ILE A 170 10.12 2.49 -8.06
CA ILE A 170 10.24 3.33 -6.87
C ILE A 170 11.60 4.02 -6.87
N THR A 171 11.60 5.34 -6.67
CA THR A 171 12.80 6.16 -6.51
C THR A 171 12.94 6.57 -5.05
N ILE A 172 14.14 6.39 -4.48
CA ILE A 172 14.48 6.86 -3.13
C ILE A 172 15.74 7.70 -3.26
N GLU A 173 15.69 8.97 -2.88
CA GLU A 173 16.78 9.93 -3.05
C GLU A 173 16.95 10.84 -1.83
N GLY A 174 18.15 11.35 -1.59
CA GLY A 174 18.41 12.33 -0.52
C GLY A 174 18.21 11.83 0.91
N LEU A 175 18.23 10.50 1.15
CA LEU A 175 18.09 9.89 2.47
C LEU A 175 19.37 9.21 2.94
N SER A 176 19.65 9.29 4.23
CA SER A 176 20.60 8.41 4.92
C SER A 176 19.82 7.34 5.68
N ILE A 177 19.98 6.07 5.31
CA ILE A 177 19.24 4.94 5.90
C ILE A 177 20.26 3.97 6.47
N TYR A 178 20.22 3.72 7.77
CA TYR A 178 21.22 2.90 8.46
C TYR A 178 20.69 2.29 9.76
N GLY A 179 21.44 1.32 10.30
CA GLY A 179 21.20 0.76 11.63
C GLY A 179 20.17 -0.38 11.66
N PHE A 180 19.72 -0.87 10.51
CA PHE A 180 18.74 -1.95 10.43
C PHE A 180 19.44 -3.30 10.34
N SER A 181 19.50 -4.00 11.46
CA SER A 181 20.06 -5.35 11.55
C SER A 181 19.25 -6.20 12.52
N SER A 182 19.33 -7.52 12.39
CA SER A 182 18.83 -8.45 13.39
C SER A 182 19.96 -9.35 13.87
N GLU A 183 19.97 -9.69 15.15
CA GLU A 183 20.66 -10.92 15.57
C GLU A 183 19.98 -12.08 14.84
N HIS A 184 20.76 -12.98 14.23
CA HIS A 184 20.25 -14.02 13.33
C HIS A 184 19.03 -14.75 13.93
N ARG A 185 17.84 -14.46 13.40
CA ARG A 185 16.62 -15.23 13.67
C ARG A 185 16.29 -16.01 12.43
N ASP A 186 16.46 -17.32 12.50
CA ASP A 186 16.30 -18.30 11.42
C ASP A 186 14.86 -18.41 10.84
N THR A 187 13.95 -17.49 11.18
CA THR A 187 12.51 -17.57 10.86
C THR A 187 11.93 -16.33 10.18
N ALA A 188 12.74 -15.33 9.80
CA ALA A 188 12.24 -14.18 9.04
C ALA A 188 12.11 -14.52 7.54
N SER A 189 10.88 -14.43 7.02
CA SER A 189 10.59 -14.65 5.58
C SER A 189 11.27 -13.63 4.65
N LEU A 190 11.65 -12.46 5.20
CA LEU A 190 12.41 -11.43 4.51
C LEU A 190 13.68 -11.10 5.32
N PRO A 191 14.85 -10.98 4.68
CA PRO A 191 16.10 -10.69 5.38
C PRO A 191 16.06 -9.31 6.06
N PRO A 192 16.89 -9.11 7.09
CA PRO A 192 17.13 -7.77 7.61
C PRO A 192 17.88 -6.90 6.58
N GLY A 193 17.78 -5.59 6.72
CA GLY A 193 18.56 -4.65 5.92
C GLY A 193 18.00 -3.24 5.89
N ASP A 194 18.85 -2.28 5.55
CA ASP A 194 18.46 -0.86 5.45
C ASP A 194 17.40 -0.65 4.35
N ILE A 195 17.59 -1.31 3.21
CA ILE A 195 16.60 -1.37 2.12
C ILE A 195 16.46 -2.83 1.66
N VAL A 196 15.22 -3.31 1.58
CA VAL A 196 14.89 -4.64 1.06
C VAL A 196 14.01 -4.49 -0.17
N ILE A 197 14.41 -5.09 -1.29
CA ILE A 197 13.65 -5.06 -2.55
C ILE A 197 13.00 -6.43 -2.75
N LEU A 198 11.68 -6.46 -2.88
CA LEU A 198 10.93 -7.67 -3.18
C LEU A 198 10.90 -7.89 -4.69
N GLY A 199 11.36 -9.05 -5.14
CA GLY A 199 11.21 -9.46 -6.53
C GLY A 199 9.74 -9.66 -6.86
N MET A 200 9.18 -8.79 -7.68
CA MET A 200 7.89 -9.04 -8.31
C MET A 200 8.12 -10.03 -9.45
N GLU A 201 7.84 -11.30 -9.20
CA GLU A 201 7.91 -12.33 -10.24
C GLU A 201 6.85 -12.00 -11.29
N LYS A 202 7.26 -11.34 -12.39
CA LYS A 202 6.43 -11.21 -13.58
C LYS A 202 6.10 -12.62 -14.01
N GLY A 203 4.82 -13.00 -13.95
CA GLY A 203 4.33 -14.31 -14.37
C GLY A 203 4.93 -14.69 -15.72
N GLY A 204 5.96 -15.53 -15.67
CA GLY A 204 6.68 -16.00 -16.84
C GLY A 204 5.82 -17.02 -17.55
N GLN A 205 5.05 -16.55 -18.54
CA GLN A 205 4.55 -17.38 -19.62
C GLN A 205 5.80 -17.98 -20.28
N ARG A 206 6.14 -19.22 -19.91
CA ARG A 206 7.17 -20.00 -20.58
C ARG A 206 6.62 -20.41 -21.93
N ASP A 207 6.89 -19.59 -22.94
CA ASP A 207 6.67 -19.98 -24.33
C ASP A 207 7.55 -21.20 -24.61
N GLY A 208 6.88 -22.35 -24.73
CA GLY A 208 7.50 -23.63 -24.98
C GLY A 208 8.07 -23.68 -26.40
N GLU A 209 9.30 -23.21 -26.56
CA GLU A 209 10.07 -23.45 -27.77
C GLU A 209 10.67 -24.87 -27.69
N MET A 210 9.91 -25.85 -28.16
CA MET A 210 10.42 -27.20 -28.44
C MET A 210 11.41 -27.11 -29.59
N GLY A 211 12.70 -27.05 -29.27
CA GLY A 211 13.80 -27.25 -30.20
C GLY A 211 13.75 -28.64 -30.81
N ARG A 212 13.27 -28.72 -32.05
CA ARG A 212 13.27 -29.90 -32.92
C ARG A 212 14.65 -29.98 -33.59
N TRP A 213 15.52 -30.86 -33.09
CA TRP A 213 16.76 -31.21 -33.77
C TRP A 213 16.46 -32.29 -34.82
N GLY A 214 16.77 -31.98 -36.07
CA GLY A 214 16.90 -32.94 -37.17
C GLY A 214 18.27 -33.58 -37.21
#